data_AF-A0A937D4Q5-F1
#
_entry.id   AF-A0A937D4Q5-F1
#
_cell.length_a   1.000
_cell.length_b   1.000
_cell.length_c   1.000
_cell.angle_alpha   90.00
_cell.angle_beta   90.00
_cell.angle_gamma   90.00
#
_symmetry.space_group_name_H-M   'P 1'
#
loop_
_entity.id
_entity.type
_entity.pdbx_description
1 polymer ?
#
loop_
_entity_poly.entity_id
_entity_poly.type
_entity_poly.pdbx_seq_one_letter_code
_entity_poly.pdbx_strand_id
1 'polypeptide(L)'
;MGGTGSGNYGGRPTVEAALKLDLYHLIRSGSFRPGATVTGSLAWTNTDTGEQRASIGYKAHMGDECGWVRLTYATTNNWTGQTTQHDHTVELASTSQTFGGRRWWWVCPRRGDLVAKLYMPAGGGIFASRKAHRLACRSQRQSPYDRAISQAFKRRHRLGADGGLGDPIDKPKGMRWRTFDRVIEQIEAAEAVCNNHLIRFIQQFG
;
A
#
# COMPACT_ATOMS: atom_id res chain seq x y z
N MET A 1 -10.60 14.76 -31.76
CA MET A 1 -10.34 13.61 -30.87
C MET A 1 -9.29 14.02 -29.86
N GLY A 2 -9.71 14.38 -28.64
CA GLY A 2 -8.82 14.81 -27.56
C GLY A 2 -8.66 13.68 -26.55
N GLY A 3 -7.42 13.27 -26.29
CA GLY A 3 -7.08 12.28 -25.26
C GLY A 3 -6.40 12.97 -24.08
N THR A 4 -7.06 12.98 -22.94
CA THR A 4 -6.58 13.49 -21.65
C THR A 4 -5.34 12.72 -21.18
N GLY A 5 -4.17 13.33 -21.41
CA GLY A 5 -2.87 12.92 -20.89
C GLY A 5 -2.19 14.07 -20.17
N SER A 6 -2.83 14.66 -19.16
CA SER A 6 -2.16 15.62 -18.26
C SER A 6 -1.65 14.87 -17.03
N GLY A 7 -0.47 14.29 -17.17
CA GLY A 7 0.33 13.84 -16.04
C GLY A 7 0.64 15.04 -15.14
N ASN A 8 0.04 15.08 -13.95
CA ASN A 8 0.38 16.07 -12.93
C ASN A 8 1.80 15.80 -12.41
N TYR A 9 2.77 16.53 -12.97
CA TYR A 9 4.08 16.75 -12.38
C TYR A 9 3.91 17.64 -11.15
N GLY A 10 3.98 17.05 -9.95
CA GLY A 10 3.90 17.82 -8.69
C GLY A 10 3.49 17.05 -7.44
N GLY A 11 3.26 15.73 -7.52
CA GLY A 11 2.91 14.91 -6.36
C GLY A 11 4.11 14.20 -5.74
N ARG A 12 4.10 14.04 -4.39
CA ARG A 12 5.02 13.09 -3.69
C ARG A 12 4.94 11.71 -4.36
N PRO A 13 6.07 10.98 -4.49
CA PRO A 13 6.08 9.65 -5.09
C PRO A 13 5.03 8.74 -4.43
N THR A 14 4.26 8.04 -5.25
CA THR A 14 3.19 7.16 -4.77
C THR A 14 3.73 5.76 -4.51
N VAL A 15 3.11 5.07 -3.55
CA VAL A 15 3.47 3.68 -3.20
C VAL A 15 3.29 2.74 -4.39
N GLU A 16 2.31 3.03 -5.25
CA GLU A 16 1.94 2.25 -6.42
C GLU A 16 2.98 2.34 -7.56
N ALA A 17 3.72 3.45 -7.64
CA ALA A 17 4.77 3.63 -8.63
C ALA A 17 6.14 3.09 -8.18
N ALA A 18 6.32 2.84 -6.88
CA ALA A 18 7.58 2.41 -6.27
C ALA A 18 7.83 0.90 -6.43
N LEU A 19 9.10 0.50 -6.53
CA LEU A 19 9.47 -0.90 -6.37
C LEU A 19 9.24 -1.32 -4.92
N LYS A 20 8.79 -2.56 -4.72
CA LYS A 20 8.34 -3.04 -3.41
C LYS A 20 8.92 -4.41 -3.11
N LEU A 21 9.48 -4.55 -1.92
CA LEU A 21 9.85 -5.84 -1.33
C LEU A 21 8.83 -6.19 -0.23
N ASP A 22 8.03 -7.22 -0.48
CA ASP A 22 7.04 -7.74 0.47
C ASP A 22 7.54 -9.03 1.10
N LEU A 23 7.97 -8.97 2.36
CA LEU A 23 8.62 -10.11 3.01
C LEU A 23 7.74 -11.36 3.03
N TYR A 24 6.44 -11.18 3.27
CA TYR A 24 5.51 -12.31 3.37
C TYR A 24 5.24 -12.95 2.02
N HIS A 25 5.23 -12.15 0.95
CA HIS A 25 5.14 -12.70 -0.40
C HIS A 25 6.39 -13.50 -0.75
N LEU A 26 7.57 -12.97 -0.46
CA LEU A 26 8.86 -13.62 -0.75
C LEU A 26 9.04 -14.93 0.02
N ILE A 27 8.58 -14.99 1.28
CA ILE A 27 8.57 -16.24 2.05
C ILE A 27 7.54 -17.22 1.48
N ARG A 28 6.32 -16.76 1.16
CA ARG A 28 5.25 -17.61 0.63
C ARG A 28 5.57 -18.18 -0.76
N SER A 29 6.27 -17.42 -1.61
CA SER A 29 6.72 -17.88 -2.93
C SER A 29 7.94 -18.82 -2.85
N GLY A 30 8.51 -19.02 -1.66
CA GLY A 30 9.71 -19.82 -1.45
C GLY A 30 11.00 -19.17 -1.95
N SER A 31 10.94 -17.89 -2.37
CA SER A 31 12.10 -17.08 -2.74
C SER A 31 12.99 -16.86 -1.53
N PHE A 32 12.39 -16.63 -0.36
CA PHE A 32 13.05 -16.59 0.94
C PHE A 32 12.60 -17.79 1.77
N ARG A 33 13.52 -18.38 2.53
CA ARG A 33 13.25 -19.61 3.29
C ARG A 33 13.82 -19.47 4.70
N PRO A 34 12.97 -19.41 5.75
CA PRO A 34 13.44 -19.48 7.13
C PRO A 34 14.31 -20.72 7.36
N GLY A 35 15.41 -20.57 8.09
CA GLY A 35 16.41 -21.62 8.32
C GLY A 35 17.39 -21.87 7.17
N ALA A 36 17.41 -21.02 6.12
CA ALA A 36 18.25 -21.23 4.96
C ALA A 36 18.91 -19.94 4.44
N THR A 37 19.96 -20.14 3.64
CA THR A 37 20.57 -19.10 2.81
C THR A 37 20.22 -19.37 1.35
N VAL A 38 19.63 -18.39 0.68
CA VAL A 38 19.17 -18.48 -0.71
C VAL A 38 19.63 -17.27 -1.50
N THR A 39 19.94 -17.47 -2.78
CA THR A 39 20.34 -16.41 -3.72
C THR A 39 19.39 -16.43 -4.90
N GLY A 40 19.05 -15.27 -5.44
CA GLY A 40 18.20 -15.18 -6.61
C GLY A 40 18.06 -13.76 -7.12
N SER A 41 17.06 -13.53 -7.95
CA SER A 41 16.70 -12.21 -8.47
C SER A 41 15.21 -11.97 -8.35
N LEU A 42 14.84 -10.70 -8.33
CA LEU A 42 13.46 -10.22 -8.40
C LEU A 42 13.35 -9.29 -9.61
N ALA A 43 12.27 -9.42 -10.36
CA ALA A 43 11.97 -8.55 -11.49
C ALA A 43 10.58 -7.93 -11.32
N TRP A 44 10.45 -6.68 -11.71
CA TRP A 44 9.18 -5.97 -11.79
C TRP A 44 8.89 -5.68 -13.24
N THR A 45 7.74 -6.12 -13.73
CA THR A 45 7.26 -5.87 -15.08
C THR A 45 6.06 -4.93 -15.05
N ASN A 46 5.87 -4.17 -16.12
CA ASN A 46 4.63 -3.46 -16.37
C ASN A 46 3.56 -4.50 -16.77
N THR A 47 2.43 -4.52 -16.09
CA THR A 47 1.37 -5.50 -16.37
C THR A 47 0.67 -5.23 -17.71
N ASP A 48 0.63 -3.97 -18.15
CA ASP A 48 -0.05 -3.58 -19.39
C ASP A 48 0.83 -3.80 -20.62
N THR A 49 2.14 -3.55 -20.52
CA THR A 49 3.09 -3.65 -21.66
C THR A 49 3.97 -4.89 -21.62
N GLY A 50 4.03 -5.61 -20.49
CA GLY A 50 4.95 -6.74 -20.27
C GLY A 50 6.42 -6.34 -20.08
N GLU A 51 6.77 -5.06 -20.26
CA GLU A 51 8.15 -4.59 -20.22
C GLU A 51 8.74 -4.65 -18.80
N GLN A 52 9.99 -5.09 -18.69
CA GLN A 52 10.72 -5.11 -17.43
C GLN A 52 11.05 -3.68 -16.98
N ARG A 53 10.46 -3.26 -15.85
CA ARG A 53 10.71 -1.97 -15.21
C ARG A 53 12.00 -1.94 -14.40
N ALA A 54 12.33 -3.06 -13.74
CA ALA A 54 13.53 -3.20 -12.94
C ALA A 54 13.84 -4.66 -12.64
N SER A 55 15.10 -4.95 -12.33
CA SER A 55 15.50 -6.19 -11.67
C SER A 55 16.52 -5.91 -10.58
N ILE A 56 16.50 -6.72 -9.52
CA ILE A 56 17.52 -6.71 -8.47
C ILE A 56 17.98 -8.13 -8.18
N GLY A 57 19.27 -8.29 -7.89
CA GLY A 57 19.81 -9.51 -7.30
C GLY A 57 19.69 -9.47 -5.78
N TYR A 58 19.57 -10.64 -5.15
CA TYR A 58 19.60 -10.77 -3.70
C TYR A 58 20.35 -12.02 -3.24
N LYS A 59 20.93 -11.93 -2.04
CA LYS A 59 21.32 -13.06 -1.21
C LYS A 59 20.67 -12.90 0.16
N ALA A 60 19.79 -13.81 0.53
CA ALA A 60 19.00 -13.77 1.76
C ALA A 60 19.43 -14.91 2.68
N HIS A 61 19.79 -14.58 3.91
CA HIS A 61 20.01 -15.52 5.00
C HIS A 61 18.92 -15.31 6.04
N MET A 62 18.20 -16.38 6.38
CA MET A 62 17.21 -16.37 7.46
C MET A 62 17.59 -17.44 8.47
N GLY A 63 18.13 -17.03 9.61
CA GLY A 63 18.40 -17.93 10.74
C GLY A 63 17.14 -18.20 11.57
N ASP A 64 17.32 -18.57 12.83
CA ASP A 64 16.21 -18.94 13.72
C ASP A 64 15.43 -17.73 14.23
N GLU A 65 16.14 -16.65 14.58
CA GLU A 65 15.54 -15.45 15.20
C GLU A 65 15.78 -14.17 14.41
N CYS A 66 16.88 -14.13 13.66
CA CYS A 66 17.33 -12.99 12.88
C CYS A 66 17.89 -13.44 11.52
N GLY A 67 18.16 -12.49 10.66
CA GLY A 67 18.71 -12.74 9.34
C GLY A 67 19.12 -11.45 8.65
N TRP A 68 19.45 -11.56 7.37
CA TRP A 68 19.83 -10.42 6.55
C TRP A 68 19.57 -10.72 5.07
N VAL A 69 19.43 -9.66 4.29
CA VAL A 69 19.34 -9.74 2.84
C VAL A 69 20.26 -8.70 2.23
N ARG A 70 21.25 -9.17 1.48
CA ARG A 70 22.09 -8.33 0.63
C ARG A 70 21.38 -8.11 -0.70
N LEU A 71 21.22 -6.85 -1.08
CA LEU A 71 20.60 -6.43 -2.33
C LEU A 71 21.65 -5.83 -3.24
N THR A 72 21.66 -6.26 -4.51
CA THR A 72 22.61 -5.77 -5.52
C THR A 72 21.85 -5.37 -6.78
N TYR A 73 21.96 -4.11 -7.20
CA TYR A 73 21.26 -3.59 -8.37
C TYR A 73 21.84 -2.26 -8.86
N ALA A 74 21.46 -1.86 -10.07
CA ALA A 74 21.80 -0.56 -10.63
C ALA A 74 20.56 0.33 -10.77
N THR A 75 20.71 1.63 -10.57
CA THR A 75 19.68 2.63 -10.92
C THR A 75 20.27 3.64 -11.87
N THR A 76 19.56 3.94 -12.95
CA THR A 76 19.94 4.98 -13.91
C THR A 76 19.09 6.22 -13.67
N ASN A 77 19.74 7.37 -13.59
CA ASN A 77 19.06 8.65 -13.54
C ASN A 77 18.61 9.03 -14.95
N ASN A 78 17.32 9.17 -15.17
CA ASN A 78 16.76 9.44 -16.51
C ASN A 78 17.10 10.84 -17.05
N TRP A 79 17.46 11.80 -16.20
CA TRP A 79 17.85 13.15 -16.64
C TRP A 79 19.33 13.26 -16.98
N THR A 80 20.19 12.58 -16.23
CA THR A 80 21.65 12.67 -16.41
C THR A 80 22.25 11.49 -17.16
N GLY A 81 21.48 10.40 -17.34
CA GLY A 81 21.98 9.13 -17.87
C GLY A 81 22.93 8.39 -16.93
N GLN A 82 23.23 8.95 -15.76
CA GLN A 82 24.21 8.39 -14.84
C GLN A 82 23.67 7.13 -14.18
N THR A 83 24.41 6.03 -14.28
CA THR A 83 24.09 4.76 -13.62
C THR A 83 24.85 4.64 -12.32
N THR A 84 24.14 4.36 -11.23
CA THR A 84 24.71 4.14 -9.90
C THR A 84 24.52 2.69 -9.51
N GLN A 85 25.59 2.03 -9.08
CA GLN A 85 25.55 0.69 -8.52
C GLN A 85 25.23 0.74 -7.03
N HIS A 86 24.35 -0.15 -6.59
CA HIS A 86 23.93 -0.27 -5.20
C HIS A 86 24.24 -1.67 -4.69
N ASP A 87 24.85 -1.71 -3.52
CA ASP A 87 25.12 -2.93 -2.77
C ASP A 87 24.96 -2.63 -1.29
N HIS A 88 23.88 -3.12 -0.70
CA HIS A 88 23.62 -2.91 0.72
C HIS A 88 22.87 -4.09 1.32
N THR A 89 23.04 -4.23 2.64
CA THR A 89 22.41 -5.29 3.43
C THR A 89 21.28 -4.70 4.26
N VAL A 90 20.15 -5.40 4.29
CA VAL A 90 19.00 -5.07 5.14
C VAL A 90 18.77 -6.21 6.11
N GLU A 91 18.69 -5.90 7.40
CA GLU A 91 18.49 -6.89 8.45
C GLU A 91 17.05 -7.41 8.49
N LEU A 92 16.92 -8.65 8.96
CA LEU A 92 15.65 -9.31 9.25
C LEU A 92 15.58 -9.63 10.74
N ALA A 93 14.41 -9.41 11.33
CA ALA A 93 14.11 -9.78 12.70
C ALA A 93 12.82 -10.62 12.74
N SER A 94 12.71 -11.50 13.73
CA SER A 94 11.50 -12.27 13.99
C SER A 94 10.90 -11.96 15.35
N THR A 95 9.58 -12.07 15.46
CA THR A 95 8.86 -12.04 16.74
C THR A 95 8.09 -13.35 16.90
N SER A 96 8.15 -13.95 18.08
CA SER A 96 7.34 -15.13 18.42
C SER A 96 5.85 -14.83 18.33
N GLN A 97 5.05 -15.82 17.94
CA GLN A 97 3.60 -15.72 17.90
C GLN A 97 2.94 -16.58 18.97
N THR A 98 1.82 -16.11 19.53
CA THR A 98 1.11 -16.74 20.65
C THR A 98 0.63 -18.16 20.34
N PHE A 99 0.33 -18.46 19.08
CA PHE A 99 -0.16 -19.76 18.62
C PHE A 99 0.93 -20.61 17.95
N GLY A 100 2.20 -20.34 18.25
CA GLY A 100 3.35 -21.00 17.64
C GLY A 100 3.79 -20.34 16.33
N GLY A 101 5.05 -20.60 15.94
CA GLY A 101 5.67 -19.98 14.78
C GLY A 101 6.24 -18.59 15.05
N ARG A 102 6.80 -17.98 13.99
CA ARG A 102 7.49 -16.69 14.04
C ARG A 102 7.00 -15.77 12.93
N ARG A 103 6.86 -14.50 13.27
CA ARG A 103 6.58 -13.43 12.29
C ARG A 103 7.86 -12.72 11.94
N TRP A 104 8.23 -12.76 10.67
CA TRP A 104 9.41 -12.07 10.15
C TRP A 104 9.11 -10.62 9.75
N TRP A 105 10.13 -9.78 9.87
CA TRP A 105 10.11 -8.35 9.59
C TRP A 105 11.41 -7.92 8.92
N TRP A 106 11.31 -6.94 8.04
CA TRP A 106 12.45 -6.10 7.68
C TRP A 106 12.76 -5.15 8.82
N VAL A 107 14.03 -4.94 9.12
CA VAL A 107 14.50 -3.78 9.89
C VAL A 107 14.78 -2.65 8.90
N CYS A 108 14.05 -1.54 9.00
CA CYS A 108 14.25 -0.44 8.05
C CYS A 108 15.67 0.14 8.17
N PRO A 109 16.49 0.18 7.10
CA PRO A 109 17.89 0.60 7.20
C PRO A 109 18.06 2.09 7.54
N ARG A 110 17.01 2.91 7.35
CA ARG A 110 17.03 4.35 7.67
C ARG A 110 16.47 4.70 9.05
N ARG A 111 15.71 3.80 9.67
CA ARG A 111 14.88 4.13 10.85
C ARG A 111 14.89 3.07 11.95
N GLY A 112 15.35 1.86 11.67
CA GLY A 112 15.30 0.72 12.59
C GLY A 112 13.89 0.17 12.84
N ASP A 113 12.84 0.70 12.20
CA ASP A 113 11.48 0.22 12.44
C ASP A 113 11.21 -1.13 11.77
N LEU A 114 10.54 -2.04 12.49
CA LEU A 114 10.13 -3.34 11.99
C LEU A 114 8.95 -3.18 11.02
N VAL A 115 9.15 -3.56 9.76
CA VAL A 115 8.14 -3.39 8.70
C VAL A 115 8.02 -4.64 7.83
N ALA A 116 6.81 -4.90 7.35
CA ALA A 116 6.58 -6.02 6.43
C ALA A 116 7.08 -5.72 5.00
N LYS A 117 7.23 -4.43 4.66
CA LYS A 117 7.44 -3.96 3.30
C LYS A 117 8.47 -2.84 3.24
N LEU A 118 9.39 -2.95 2.30
CA LEU A 118 10.30 -1.87 1.91
C LEU A 118 9.93 -1.36 0.52
N TYR A 119 10.25 -0.11 0.28
CA TYR A 119 9.92 0.60 -0.95
C TYR A 119 11.15 1.33 -1.49
N MET A 120 11.28 1.36 -2.81
CA MET A 120 12.21 2.23 -3.52
C MET A 120 11.41 3.10 -4.50
N PRO A 121 11.24 4.41 -4.22
CA PRO A 121 10.55 5.34 -5.11
C PRO A 121 11.31 5.52 -6.42
N ALA A 122 10.62 6.01 -7.47
CA ALA A 122 11.27 6.39 -8.72
C ALA A 122 12.36 7.46 -8.46
N GLY A 123 13.54 7.27 -9.03
CA GLY A 123 14.72 8.12 -8.78
C GLY A 123 15.37 7.92 -7.40
N GLY A 124 14.86 7.02 -6.56
CA GLY A 124 15.49 6.61 -5.31
C GLY A 124 16.55 5.53 -5.52
N GLY A 125 17.53 5.46 -4.60
CA GLY A 125 18.61 4.47 -4.65
C GLY A 125 18.58 3.41 -3.57
N ILE A 126 17.68 3.49 -2.58
CA ILE A 126 17.67 2.56 -1.43
C ILE A 126 16.26 2.11 -1.05
N PHE A 127 16.13 0.82 -0.73
CA PHE A 127 14.92 0.26 -0.14
C PHE A 127 14.81 0.67 1.33
N ALA A 128 13.72 1.35 1.69
CA ALA A 128 13.45 1.74 3.07
C ALA A 128 11.96 1.69 3.38
N SER A 129 11.59 1.85 4.66
CA SER A 129 10.18 1.87 5.06
C SER A 129 9.44 3.02 4.39
N ARG A 130 8.13 2.84 4.22
CA ARG A 130 7.23 3.88 3.69
C ARG A 130 7.37 5.22 4.42
N LYS A 131 7.51 5.15 5.75
CA LYS A 131 7.68 6.33 6.62
C LYS A 131 9.03 7.01 6.37
N ALA A 132 10.10 6.26 6.13
CA ALA A 132 11.42 6.81 5.82
C ALA A 132 11.41 7.61 4.51
N HIS A 133 10.68 7.14 3.51
CA HIS A 133 10.51 7.82 2.21
C HIS A 133 9.38 8.86 2.19
N ARG A 134 8.67 9.07 3.32
CA ARG A 134 7.49 9.95 3.42
C ARG A 134 6.45 9.68 2.32
N LEU A 135 6.33 8.42 1.88
CA LEU A 135 5.42 8.02 0.81
C LEU A 135 3.97 8.11 1.29
N ALA A 136 3.18 8.88 0.56
CA ALA A 136 1.74 8.95 0.74
C ALA A 136 1.10 7.70 0.13
N CYS A 137 0.24 7.01 0.88
CA CYS A 137 -0.60 5.97 0.32
C CYS A 137 -1.77 6.61 -0.44
N ARG A 138 -2.23 6.05 -1.57
CA ARG A 138 -3.43 6.56 -2.25
C ARG A 138 -4.67 6.54 -1.33
N SER A 139 -4.72 5.65 -0.33
CA SER A 139 -5.75 5.64 0.73
C SER A 139 -5.56 6.73 1.81
N GLN A 140 -4.37 7.29 1.95
CA GLN A 140 -4.11 8.47 2.80
C GLN A 140 -4.52 9.79 2.11
N ARG A 141 -4.92 9.74 0.83
CA ARG A 141 -5.60 10.84 0.13
C ARG A 141 -7.12 10.82 0.29
N GLN A 142 -7.68 9.91 1.09
CA GLN A 142 -9.07 10.08 1.46
C GLN A 142 -9.17 11.29 2.39
N SER A 143 -9.69 12.39 1.85
CA SER A 143 -10.24 13.44 2.70
C SER A 143 -11.24 12.81 3.67
N PRO A 144 -11.55 13.43 4.83
CA PRO A 144 -12.63 12.96 5.70
C PRO A 144 -13.93 12.65 4.92
N TYR A 145 -14.16 13.42 3.84
CA TYR A 145 -15.18 13.21 2.83
C TYR A 145 -15.05 11.88 2.07
N ASP A 146 -13.93 11.58 1.41
CA ASP A 146 -13.75 10.32 0.66
C ASP A 146 -13.81 9.07 1.55
N ARG A 147 -13.36 9.21 2.81
CA ARG A 147 -13.45 8.14 3.81
C ARG A 147 -14.90 7.92 4.24
N ALA A 148 -15.65 8.99 4.45
CA ALA A 148 -17.06 8.93 4.79
C ALA A 148 -17.87 8.30 3.64
N ILE A 149 -17.63 8.69 2.40
CA ILE A 149 -18.21 8.09 1.18
C ILE A 149 -17.92 6.60 1.12
N SER A 150 -16.66 6.19 1.30
CA SER A 150 -16.27 4.78 1.24
C SER A 150 -16.93 3.95 2.35
N GLN A 151 -17.12 4.51 3.54
CA GLN A 151 -17.83 3.83 4.63
C GLN A 151 -19.33 3.74 4.37
N ALA A 152 -19.95 4.79 3.84
CA ALA A 152 -21.36 4.82 3.46
C ALA A 152 -21.65 3.72 2.42
N PHE A 153 -20.94 3.72 1.28
CA PHE A 153 -21.13 2.70 0.23
C PHE A 153 -20.86 1.27 0.71
N LYS A 154 -19.83 1.06 1.55
CA LYS A 154 -19.55 -0.28 2.12
C LYS A 154 -20.69 -0.79 3.01
N ARG A 155 -21.37 0.11 3.74
CA ARG A 155 -22.50 -0.23 4.60
C ARG A 155 -23.78 -0.41 3.79
N ARG A 156 -24.02 0.42 2.76
CA ARG A 156 -25.13 0.27 1.79
C ARG A 156 -25.06 -1.07 1.06
N HIS A 157 -23.89 -1.43 0.54
CA HIS A 157 -23.69 -2.72 -0.13
C HIS A 157 -23.87 -3.92 0.82
N ARG A 158 -23.57 -3.78 2.12
CA ARG A 158 -23.85 -4.84 3.11
C ARG A 158 -25.35 -5.09 3.30
N LEU A 159 -26.17 -4.08 3.03
CA LEU A 159 -27.64 -4.18 3.02
C LEU A 159 -28.20 -4.59 1.64
N GLY A 160 -27.34 -4.85 0.65
CA GLY A 160 -27.77 -5.19 -0.72
C GLY A 160 -28.32 -4.00 -1.51
N ALA A 161 -28.01 -2.76 -1.09
CA ALA A 161 -28.38 -1.56 -1.81
C ALA A 161 -27.20 -1.05 -2.65
N ASP A 162 -27.43 -0.98 -3.97
CA ASP A 162 -26.45 -0.52 -4.96
C ASP A 162 -26.67 0.95 -5.40
N GLY A 163 -27.68 1.63 -4.82
CA GLY A 163 -27.99 3.04 -5.07
C GLY A 163 -27.00 4.04 -4.46
N GLY A 164 -27.08 5.29 -4.92
CA GLY A 164 -26.28 6.42 -4.50
C GLY A 164 -26.55 6.89 -3.07
N LEU A 165 -25.77 7.86 -2.58
CA LEU A 165 -25.96 8.44 -1.24
C LEU A 165 -27.36 9.08 -1.14
N GLY A 166 -28.06 8.88 -0.02
CA GLY A 166 -29.43 9.36 0.17
C GLY A 166 -30.53 8.56 -0.55
N ASP A 167 -30.18 7.59 -1.42
CA ASP A 167 -31.18 6.70 -2.00
C ASP A 167 -31.79 5.79 -0.92
N PRO A 168 -33.09 5.46 -1.00
CA PRO A 168 -33.76 4.61 -0.04
C PRO A 168 -33.14 3.20 0.01
N ILE A 169 -33.03 2.64 1.20
CA ILE A 169 -32.47 1.30 1.45
C ILE A 169 -33.56 0.43 2.05
N ASP A 170 -33.88 -0.66 1.37
CA ASP A 170 -34.81 -1.66 1.90
C ASP A 170 -34.14 -2.57 2.92
N LYS A 171 -34.90 -2.96 3.94
CA LYS A 171 -34.42 -3.87 4.96
C LYS A 171 -34.26 -5.30 4.41
N PRO A 172 -33.06 -5.92 4.52
CA PRO A 172 -32.88 -7.29 4.08
C PRO A 172 -33.79 -8.29 4.81
N LYS A 173 -34.27 -9.29 4.07
CA LYS A 173 -35.07 -10.40 4.60
C LYS A 173 -34.28 -11.15 5.67
N GLY A 174 -34.87 -11.33 6.85
CA GLY A 174 -34.23 -12.03 7.98
C GLY A 174 -33.37 -11.15 8.91
N MET A 175 -33.12 -9.88 8.58
CA MET A 175 -32.45 -8.96 9.51
C MET A 175 -33.43 -8.52 10.62
N ARG A 176 -32.95 -8.35 11.87
CA ARG A 176 -33.75 -7.75 12.96
C ARG A 176 -33.81 -6.23 12.78
N TRP A 177 -34.98 -5.62 13.02
CA TRP A 177 -35.18 -4.16 12.90
C TRP A 177 -34.12 -3.34 13.66
N ARG A 178 -33.88 -3.65 14.93
CA ARG A 178 -32.83 -2.99 15.73
C ARG A 178 -31.42 -3.03 15.11
N THR A 179 -31.09 -4.10 14.39
CA THR A 179 -29.78 -4.20 13.70
C THR A 179 -29.78 -3.38 12.42
N PHE A 180 -30.90 -3.35 11.71
CA PHE A 180 -31.10 -2.54 10.51
C PHE A 180 -31.02 -1.05 10.86
N ASP A 181 -31.79 -0.58 11.84
CA ASP A 181 -31.84 0.83 12.26
C ASP A 181 -30.45 1.34 12.67
N ARG A 182 -29.69 0.56 13.44
CA ARG A 182 -28.31 0.90 13.81
C ARG A 182 -27.37 1.01 12.61
N VAL A 183 -27.57 0.21 11.57
CA VAL A 183 -26.74 0.30 10.34
C VAL A 183 -27.18 1.50 9.51
N ILE A 184 -28.48 1.83 9.48
CA ILE A 184 -29.01 3.04 8.85
C ILE A 184 -28.46 4.31 9.52
N GLU A 185 -28.53 4.42 10.85
CA GLU A 185 -27.94 5.55 11.61
C GLU A 185 -26.44 5.71 11.30
N GLN A 186 -25.72 4.60 11.14
CA GLN A 186 -24.31 4.60 10.77
C GLN A 186 -24.07 5.04 9.33
N ILE A 187 -24.99 4.76 8.40
CA ILE A 187 -24.93 5.24 7.02
C ILE A 187 -25.22 6.75 7.02
N GLU A 188 -26.31 7.18 7.66
CA GLU A 188 -26.72 8.58 7.76
C GLU A 188 -25.64 9.44 8.42
N ALA A 189 -25.00 8.97 9.51
CA ALA A 189 -23.90 9.69 10.14
C ALA A 189 -22.67 9.85 9.22
N ALA A 190 -22.41 8.86 8.35
CA ALA A 190 -21.35 8.97 7.36
C ALA A 190 -21.75 9.92 6.21
N GLU A 191 -23.00 9.85 5.75
CA GLU A 191 -23.56 10.73 4.71
C GLU A 191 -23.67 12.19 5.17
N ALA A 192 -23.94 12.44 6.46
CA ALA A 192 -23.98 13.78 7.05
C ALA A 192 -22.60 14.47 7.02
N VAL A 193 -21.51 13.71 7.20
CA VAL A 193 -20.14 14.21 7.03
C VAL A 193 -19.88 14.60 5.57
N CYS A 194 -20.46 13.88 4.61
CA CYS A 194 -20.40 14.22 3.19
C CYS A 194 -21.16 15.52 2.87
N ASN A 195 -22.40 15.67 3.37
CA ASN A 195 -23.25 16.83 3.13
C ASN A 195 -22.68 18.13 3.73
N ASN A 196 -22.08 18.06 4.91
CA ASN A 196 -21.51 19.24 5.57
C ASN A 196 -20.27 19.81 4.84
N HIS A 197 -19.54 18.96 4.11
CA HIS A 197 -18.43 19.38 3.24
C HIS A 197 -18.90 19.98 1.91
N LEU A 198 -20.03 19.49 1.36
CA LEU A 198 -20.66 20.05 0.15
C LEU A 198 -21.19 21.47 0.37
N ILE A 199 -21.80 21.74 1.54
CA ILE A 199 -22.31 23.07 1.91
C ILE A 199 -21.18 24.10 2.07
N ARG A 200 -20.03 23.71 2.65
CA ARG A 200 -18.86 24.61 2.78
C ARG A 200 -18.20 24.95 1.44
N PHE A 201 -18.27 24.05 0.45
CA PHE A 201 -17.72 24.28 -0.88
C PHE A 201 -18.58 25.24 -1.71
N ILE A 202 -19.91 25.20 -1.53
CA ILE A 202 -20.87 26.08 -2.22
C ILE A 202 -20.83 27.52 -1.65
N GLN A 203 -20.56 27.68 -0.35
CA GLN A 203 -20.49 29.02 0.29
C GLN A 203 -19.17 29.77 0.04
N GLN A 204 -18.11 29.10 -0.42
CA GLN A 204 -16.79 29.71 -0.62
C GLN A 204 -16.54 30.12 -2.08
N PHE A 205 -17.42 29.71 -3.01
CA PHE A 205 -17.35 30.02 -4.44
C PHE A 205 -18.73 30.38 -5.05
N GLY A 206 -19.66 30.85 -4.20
CA GLY A 206 -20.94 31.45 -4.60
C GLY A 206 -20.93 32.95 -4.34
#